data_AF-A0A2G3PWS0-F1
#
_entry.id   AF-A0A2G3PWS0-F1
#
_cell.length_a   1.000
_cell.length_b   1.000
_cell.length_c   1.000
_cell.angle_alpha   90.00
_cell.angle_beta   90.00
_cell.angle_gamma   90.00
#
_symmetry.space_group_name_H-M   'P 1'
#
loop_
_entity.id
_entity.type
_entity.pdbx_description
1 polymer ?
#
loop_
_entity_poly.entity_id
_entity_poly.type
_entity_poly.pdbx_seq_one_letter_code
_entity_poly.pdbx_strand_id
1 'polypeptide(L)'
;MNELVKRYWKNILMILLISLVIILIVCLNKANIRKDALQRQADNAFENSLGLALSGLNIDYIKSDEGDRTYFYSRIISGLGSAKELIPFTSYKDNNNLSYMLEVLSQFMIKNFSSDFEFESEIQLKIYKHLQEIMFNPRDEDAVNRLEKFIDSIE
;
A
#
# COMPACT_ATOMS: atom_id res chain seq x y z
N MET A 1 -57.60 14.71 -28.51
CA MET A 1 -56.11 14.74 -28.58
C MET A 1 -55.65 13.53 -29.39
N ASN A 2 -55.15 13.77 -30.60
CA ASN A 2 -54.89 12.73 -31.62
C ASN A 2 -53.93 11.62 -31.12
N GLU A 3 -54.25 10.37 -31.44
CA GLU A 3 -53.40 9.17 -31.25
C GLU A 3 -51.95 9.41 -31.73
N LEU A 4 -51.79 10.13 -32.84
CA LEU A 4 -50.51 10.53 -33.41
C LEU A 4 -49.66 11.38 -32.45
N VAL A 5 -50.29 12.33 -31.75
CA VAL A 5 -49.61 13.21 -30.78
C VAL A 5 -49.14 12.39 -29.58
N LYS A 6 -49.98 11.49 -29.06
CA LYS A 6 -49.60 10.59 -27.95
C LYS A 6 -48.44 9.67 -28.33
N ARG A 7 -48.42 9.14 -29.56
CA ARG A 7 -47.33 8.28 -30.06
C ARG A 7 -46.02 9.05 -30.23
N TYR A 8 -46.09 10.29 -30.71
CA TYR A 8 -44.92 11.17 -30.84
C TYR A 8 -44.29 11.49 -29.47
N TRP A 9 -45.09 11.85 -28.47
CA TRP A 9 -44.62 12.09 -27.10
C TRP A 9 -44.03 10.84 -26.43
N LYS A 10 -44.63 9.66 -26.65
CA LYS A 10 -44.05 8.38 -26.18
C LYS A 10 -42.66 8.13 -26.78
N ASN A 11 -42.48 8.40 -28.07
CA ASN A 11 -41.18 8.22 -28.73
C ASN A 11 -40.13 9.21 -28.20
N ILE A 12 -40.51 10.47 -27.99
CA ILE A 12 -39.62 11.47 -27.38
C ILE A 12 -39.19 11.02 -25.98
N LEU A 13 -40.14 10.59 -25.16
CA LEU A 13 -39.87 10.12 -23.80
C LEU A 13 -38.97 8.88 -23.78
N MET A 14 -39.18 7.95 -24.73
CA MET A 14 -38.30 6.80 -24.91
C MET A 14 -36.88 7.21 -25.32
N ILE A 15 -36.71 8.15 -26.24
CA ILE A 15 -35.39 8.67 -26.64
C ILE A 15 -34.69 9.36 -25.47
N LEU A 16 -35.41 10.16 -24.68
CA LEU A 16 -34.87 10.81 -23.48
C LEU A 16 -34.41 9.80 -22.43
N LEU A 17 -35.18 8.72 -22.21
CA LEU A 17 -34.79 7.65 -21.31
C LEU A 17 -33.53 6.92 -21.79
N ILE A 18 -33.46 6.58 -23.08
CA ILE A 18 -32.29 5.90 -23.65
C ILE A 18 -31.05 6.79 -23.53
N SER A 19 -31.16 8.07 -23.86
CA SER A 19 -30.05 9.02 -23.75
C SER A 19 -29.59 9.20 -22.30
N LEU A 20 -30.52 9.25 -21.33
CA LEU A 20 -30.19 9.27 -19.91
C LEU A 20 -29.41 8.02 -19.47
N VAL A 21 -29.85 6.84 -19.90
CA VAL A 21 -29.18 5.56 -19.59
C VAL A 21 -27.77 5.54 -20.19
N ILE A 22 -27.59 5.99 -21.43
CA ILE A 22 -26.26 6.07 -22.08
C ILE A 22 -25.34 6.98 -21.28
N ILE A 23 -25.80 8.17 -20.88
CA ILE A 23 -25.01 9.10 -20.07
C ILE A 23 -24.60 8.45 -18.75
N LEU A 24 -25.53 7.75 -18.09
CA LEU A 24 -25.28 7.09 -16.82
C LEU A 24 -24.22 5.98 -16.95
N ILE A 25 -24.30 5.16 -18.02
CA ILE A 25 -23.30 4.14 -18.33
C ILE A 25 -21.92 4.77 -18.55
N VAL A 26 -21.83 5.86 -19.31
CA VAL A 26 -20.57 6.56 -19.57
C VAL A 26 -19.98 7.13 -18.26
N CYS A 27 -20.82 7.75 -17.42
CA CYS A 27 -20.40 8.27 -16.13
C CYS A 27 -19.87 7.16 -15.20
N LEU A 28 -20.58 6.03 -15.11
CA LEU A 28 -20.14 4.88 -14.31
C LEU A 28 -18.82 4.30 -14.81
N ASN A 29 -18.65 4.15 -16.12
CA ASN A 29 -17.40 3.67 -16.71
C ASN A 29 -16.23 4.60 -16.38
N LYS A 30 -16.41 5.92 -16.50
CA LYS A 30 -15.37 6.89 -16.12
C LYS A 30 -15.05 6.84 -14.63
N ALA A 31 -16.07 6.67 -13.78
CA ALA A 31 -15.88 6.54 -12.34
C ALA A 31 -15.08 5.28 -11.98
N ASN A 32 -15.37 4.15 -12.62
CA ASN A 32 -14.63 2.89 -12.42
C ASN A 32 -13.18 3.01 -12.87
N ILE A 33 -12.91 3.55 -14.06
CA ILE A 33 -11.54 3.78 -14.54
C ILE A 33 -10.76 4.67 -13.56
N ARG A 34 -11.38 5.73 -13.05
CA ARG A 34 -10.76 6.62 -12.07
C ARG A 34 -10.47 5.90 -10.75
N LYS A 35 -11.41 5.07 -10.27
CA LYS A 35 -11.24 4.27 -9.06
C LYS A 35 -10.05 3.30 -9.21
N ASP A 36 -9.97 2.57 -10.32
CA ASP A 36 -8.88 1.64 -10.59
C ASP A 36 -7.53 2.37 -10.67
N ALA A 37 -7.49 3.56 -11.30
CA ALA A 37 -6.29 4.37 -11.37
C ALA A 37 -5.81 4.85 -9.99
N LEU A 38 -6.73 5.32 -9.13
CA LEU A 38 -6.41 5.72 -7.76
C LEU A 38 -5.92 4.54 -6.92
N GLN A 39 -6.54 3.37 -7.05
CA GLN A 39 -6.10 2.17 -6.34
C GLN A 39 -4.70 1.74 -6.77
N ARG A 40 -4.41 1.69 -8.08
CA ARG A 40 -3.04 1.41 -8.58
C ARG A 40 -2.03 2.43 -8.10
N GLN A 41 -2.41 3.71 -8.01
CA GLN A 41 -1.54 4.74 -7.49
C GLN A 41 -1.21 4.50 -6.00
N ALA A 42 -2.19 4.09 -5.20
CA ALA A 42 -1.97 3.74 -3.80
C ALA A 42 -1.09 2.49 -3.65
N ASP A 43 -1.34 1.45 -4.43
CA ASP A 43 -0.54 0.21 -4.45
C ASP A 43 0.93 0.53 -4.82
N ASN A 44 1.15 1.31 -5.88
CA ASN A 44 2.50 1.75 -6.26
C ASN A 44 3.16 2.60 -5.18
N ALA A 45 2.42 3.49 -4.50
CA ALA A 45 2.98 4.34 -3.45
C ALA A 45 3.45 3.52 -2.24
N PHE A 46 2.72 2.46 -1.90
CA PHE A 46 3.12 1.53 -0.86
C PHE A 46 4.33 0.70 -1.26
N GLU A 47 4.36 0.14 -2.47
CA GLU A 47 5.53 -0.61 -2.97
C GLU A 47 6.77 0.29 -2.95
N ASN A 48 6.65 1.56 -3.37
CA ASN A 48 7.73 2.53 -3.28
C ASN A 48 8.14 2.83 -1.82
N SER A 49 7.19 2.87 -0.90
CA SER A 49 7.45 3.09 0.54
C SER A 49 8.17 1.90 1.17
N LEU A 50 7.77 0.66 0.86
CA LEU A 50 8.53 -0.53 1.23
C LEU A 50 9.90 -0.57 0.56
N GLY A 51 9.99 -0.17 -0.72
CA GLY A 51 11.26 -0.02 -1.43
C GLY A 51 12.21 0.97 -0.75
N LEU A 52 11.66 2.06 -0.20
CA LEU A 52 12.42 3.01 0.61
C LEU A 52 12.98 2.33 1.87
N ALA A 53 12.18 1.53 2.57
CA ALA A 53 12.64 0.80 3.74
C ALA A 53 13.71 -0.26 3.39
N LEU A 54 13.45 -1.07 2.37
CA LEU A 54 14.37 -2.08 1.85
C LEU A 54 15.71 -1.47 1.44
N SER A 55 15.70 -0.27 0.86
CA SER A 55 16.94 0.43 0.48
C SER A 55 17.80 0.83 1.68
N GLY A 56 17.19 1.17 2.83
CA GLY A 56 17.94 1.39 4.07
C GLY A 56 18.44 0.09 4.69
N LEU A 57 17.63 -0.97 4.62
CA LEU A 57 17.99 -2.32 5.09
C LEU A 57 19.05 -3.02 4.22
N ASN A 58 19.42 -2.47 3.06
CA ASN A 58 20.42 -3.06 2.17
C ASN A 58 21.82 -2.41 2.31
N ILE A 59 22.09 -1.78 3.46
CA ILE A 59 23.33 -1.05 3.73
C ILE A 59 24.20 -1.82 4.71
N ASP A 60 25.51 -1.82 4.48
CA ASP A 60 26.48 -2.38 5.43
C ASP A 60 26.77 -1.36 6.54
N TYR A 61 25.93 -1.34 7.58
CA TYR A 61 26.02 -0.38 8.67
C TYR A 61 27.39 -0.40 9.38
N ILE A 62 28.09 -1.54 9.38
CA ILE A 62 29.43 -1.64 9.99
C ILE A 62 30.43 -0.73 9.26
N LYS A 63 30.30 -0.62 7.93
CA LYS A 63 31.20 0.16 7.07
C LYS A 63 30.73 1.60 6.83
N SER A 64 29.49 1.92 7.14
CA SER A 64 28.94 3.27 6.99
C SER A 64 29.37 4.21 8.11
N ASP A 65 29.55 5.49 7.79
CA ASP A 65 29.73 6.53 8.79
C ASP A 65 28.41 6.89 9.51
N GLU A 66 28.49 7.65 10.59
CA GLU A 66 27.33 8.00 11.42
C GLU A 66 26.23 8.76 10.65
N GLY A 67 26.62 9.62 9.70
CA GLY A 67 25.70 10.40 8.89
C GLY A 67 24.90 9.51 7.93
N ASP A 68 25.60 8.62 7.22
CA ASP A 68 25.00 7.62 6.34
C ASP A 68 24.09 6.67 7.13
N ARG A 69 24.56 6.17 8.29
CA ARG A 69 23.75 5.30 9.16
C ARG A 69 22.43 5.99 9.53
N THR A 70 22.49 7.23 10.00
CA THR A 70 21.30 8.02 10.36
C THR A 70 20.37 8.21 9.17
N TYR A 71 20.92 8.58 8.00
CA TYR A 71 20.16 8.77 6.78
C TYR A 71 19.42 7.50 6.36
N PHE A 72 20.13 6.37 6.24
CA PHE A 72 19.53 5.11 5.80
C PHE A 72 18.55 4.57 6.82
N TYR A 73 18.81 4.74 8.12
CA TYR A 73 17.85 4.36 9.16
C TYR A 73 16.54 5.17 9.08
N SER A 74 16.64 6.48 8.82
CA SER A 74 15.47 7.33 8.61
C SER A 74 14.62 6.86 7.42
N ARG A 75 15.26 6.30 6.37
CA ARG A 75 14.56 5.69 5.24
C ARG A 75 13.80 4.43 5.62
N ILE A 76 14.34 3.61 6.53
CA ILE A 76 13.64 2.44 7.08
C ILE A 76 12.38 2.87 7.81
N ILE A 77 12.53 3.75 8.80
CA ILE A 77 11.40 4.23 9.62
C ILE A 77 10.35 4.92 8.76
N SER A 78 10.77 5.86 7.90
CA SER A 78 9.86 6.60 7.02
C SER A 78 9.16 5.70 6.01
N GLY A 79 9.87 4.73 5.43
CA GLY A 79 9.32 3.78 4.48
C GLY A 79 8.26 2.87 5.10
N LEU A 80 8.55 2.30 6.28
CA LEU A 80 7.61 1.48 7.03
C LEU A 80 6.38 2.28 7.47
N GLY A 81 6.58 3.48 8.03
CA GLY A 81 5.49 4.35 8.45
C GLY A 81 4.57 4.74 7.28
N SER A 82 5.15 5.14 6.15
CA SER A 82 4.39 5.51 4.95
C SER A 82 3.64 4.32 4.35
N ALA A 83 4.27 3.16 4.28
CA ALA A 83 3.64 1.93 3.79
C ALA A 83 2.41 1.58 4.66
N LYS A 84 2.55 1.60 5.99
CA LYS A 84 1.43 1.38 6.91
C LYS A 84 0.26 2.34 6.66
N GLU A 85 0.53 3.64 6.56
CA GLU A 85 -0.51 4.66 6.35
C GLU A 85 -1.24 4.53 5.01
N LEU A 86 -0.59 3.93 4.01
CA LEU A 86 -1.17 3.74 2.70
C LEU A 86 -2.14 2.54 2.63
N ILE A 87 -1.97 1.51 3.46
CA ILE A 87 -2.77 0.27 3.42
C ILE A 87 -4.28 0.50 3.25
N PRO A 88 -4.96 1.39 3.99
CA PRO A 88 -6.40 1.60 3.86
C PRO A 88 -6.87 2.01 2.45
N PHE A 89 -5.98 2.59 1.64
CA PHE A 89 -6.29 3.11 0.29
C PHE A 89 -5.99 2.11 -0.83
N THR A 90 -5.42 0.97 -0.46
CA THR A 90 -4.79 0.05 -1.41
C THR A 90 -5.70 -1.14 -1.69
N SER A 91 -5.25 -2.00 -2.60
CA SER A 91 -5.92 -3.25 -2.92
C SER A 91 -5.73 -4.36 -1.88
N TYR A 92 -4.91 -4.15 -0.84
CA TYR A 92 -4.67 -5.06 0.29
C TYR A 92 -5.16 -4.49 1.64
N LYS A 93 -6.02 -3.48 1.61
CA LYS A 93 -6.65 -2.89 2.81
C LYS A 93 -7.32 -3.88 3.76
N ASP A 94 -7.74 -5.04 3.26
CA ASP A 94 -8.43 -6.07 4.03
C ASP A 94 -7.45 -7.02 4.75
N ASN A 95 -6.14 -6.91 4.48
CA ASN A 95 -5.08 -7.60 5.21
C ASN A 95 -4.77 -6.84 6.52
N ASN A 96 -5.63 -7.05 7.52
CA ASN A 96 -5.54 -6.33 8.79
C ASN A 96 -4.21 -6.57 9.53
N ASN A 97 -3.62 -7.76 9.37
CA ASN A 97 -2.38 -8.10 10.07
C ASN A 97 -1.17 -7.36 9.49
N LEU A 98 -1.15 -7.11 8.17
CA LEU A 98 -0.06 -6.40 7.51
C LEU A 98 0.18 -5.00 8.13
N SER A 99 -0.89 -4.23 8.35
CA SER A 99 -0.75 -2.88 8.92
C SER A 99 -0.17 -2.91 10.33
N TYR A 100 -0.66 -3.84 11.15
CA TYR A 100 -0.16 -4.05 12.50
C TYR A 100 1.32 -4.47 12.49
N MET A 101 1.71 -5.42 11.63
CA MET A 101 3.09 -5.88 11.53
C MET A 101 4.07 -4.79 11.07
N LEU A 102 3.68 -3.93 10.13
CA LEU A 102 4.52 -2.79 9.74
C LEU A 102 4.67 -1.76 10.87
N GLU A 103 3.63 -1.57 11.69
CA GLU A 103 3.70 -0.72 12.88
C GLU A 103 4.67 -1.28 13.92
N VAL A 104 4.53 -2.56 14.30
CA VAL A 104 5.40 -3.19 15.29
C VAL A 104 6.85 -3.16 14.82
N LEU A 105 7.10 -3.47 13.54
CA LEU A 105 8.44 -3.38 12.98
C LEU A 105 8.98 -1.94 13.00
N SER A 106 8.16 -0.94 12.68
CA SER A 106 8.57 0.47 12.76
C SER A 106 8.96 0.86 14.20
N GLN A 107 8.19 0.43 15.19
CA GLN A 107 8.48 0.67 16.61
C GLN A 107 9.77 -0.04 17.06
N PHE A 108 9.97 -1.28 16.63
CA PHE A 108 11.22 -2.01 16.85
C PHE A 108 12.41 -1.23 16.30
N MET A 109 12.33 -0.72 15.07
CA MET A 109 13.39 0.08 14.47
C MET A 109 13.64 1.38 15.25
N ILE A 110 12.59 2.12 15.61
CA ILE A 110 12.72 3.37 16.39
C ILE A 110 13.42 3.13 17.74
N LYS A 111 13.02 2.08 18.45
CA LYS A 111 13.61 1.71 19.75
C LYS A 111 15.10 1.42 19.61
N ASN A 112 15.44 0.63 18.60
CA ASN A 112 16.82 0.21 18.34
C ASN A 112 17.74 1.38 17.95
N PHE A 113 17.28 2.32 17.13
CA PHE A 113 18.06 3.52 16.77
C PHE A 113 18.52 4.34 17.99
N SER A 114 17.70 4.39 19.04
CA SER A 114 17.91 5.26 20.20
C SER A 114 18.96 4.76 21.19
N SER A 115 19.48 3.54 21.02
CA SER A 115 20.26 2.80 22.03
C SER A 115 21.74 2.55 21.65
N ASP A 116 22.44 3.51 21.05
CA ASP A 116 23.86 3.36 20.61
C ASP A 116 24.09 2.14 19.70
N PHE A 117 23.25 2.05 18.67
CA PHE A 117 22.94 0.81 17.97
C PHE A 117 24.08 0.20 17.13
N GLU A 118 24.35 -1.08 17.36
CA GLU A 118 24.89 -2.00 16.35
C GLU A 118 23.72 -2.81 15.76
N PHE A 119 23.33 -2.50 14.51
CA PHE A 119 22.32 -3.32 13.84
C PHE A 119 22.92 -4.67 13.50
N GLU A 120 22.53 -5.72 14.23
CA GLU A 120 22.99 -7.07 13.94
C GLU A 120 22.65 -7.42 12.49
N SER A 121 23.68 -7.66 11.67
CA SER A 121 23.52 -7.85 10.23
C SER A 121 22.60 -9.03 9.89
N GLU A 122 22.50 -10.02 10.78
CA GLU A 122 21.57 -11.15 10.62
C GLU A 122 20.11 -10.71 10.78
N ILE A 123 19.78 -9.92 11.81
CA ILE A 123 18.43 -9.39 12.04
C ILE A 123 18.03 -8.49 10.87
N GLN A 124 18.92 -7.58 10.47
CA GLN A 124 18.73 -6.70 9.31
C GLN A 124 18.38 -7.49 8.05
N LEU A 125 19.16 -8.54 7.73
CA LEU A 125 18.93 -9.36 6.55
C LEU A 125 17.61 -10.13 6.61
N LYS A 126 17.22 -10.62 7.80
CA LYS A 126 15.92 -11.30 7.98
C LYS A 126 14.75 -10.34 7.78
N ILE A 127 14.82 -9.13 8.36
CA ILE A 127 13.82 -8.07 8.12
C ILE A 127 13.72 -7.77 6.62
N TYR A 128 14.86 -7.58 5.95
CA TYR A 128 14.90 -7.33 4.51
C TYR A 128 14.16 -8.42 3.72
N LYS A 129 14.43 -9.70 4.01
CA LYS A 129 13.79 -10.82 3.31
C LYS A 129 12.29 -10.86 3.53
N HIS A 130 11.83 -10.70 4.76
CA HIS A 130 10.39 -10.69 5.07
C HIS A 130 9.66 -9.53 4.37
N LEU A 131 10.23 -8.32 4.41
CA LEU A 131 9.66 -7.16 3.73
C LEU A 131 9.71 -7.32 2.20
N GLN A 132 10.73 -7.96 1.66
CA GLN A 132 10.83 -8.24 0.23
C GLN A 132 9.74 -9.23 -0.21
N GLU A 133 9.49 -10.30 0.55
CA GLU A 133 8.39 -11.23 0.30
C GLU A 133 7.03 -10.52 0.33
N ILE A 134 6.79 -9.67 1.33
CA ILE A 134 5.56 -8.86 1.44
C ILE A 134 5.44 -7.89 0.27
N MET A 135 6.52 -7.24 -0.15
CA MET A 135 6.50 -6.33 -1.29
C MET A 135 6.13 -7.06 -2.60
N PHE A 136 6.56 -8.31 -2.79
CA PHE A 136 6.19 -9.11 -3.96
C PHE A 136 4.72 -9.53 -3.95
N ASN A 137 4.16 -9.84 -2.78
CA ASN A 137 2.74 -10.18 -2.66
C ASN A 137 2.16 -9.72 -1.30
N PRO A 138 1.64 -8.48 -1.21
CA PRO A 138 1.11 -7.93 0.04
C PRO A 138 -0.15 -8.65 0.56
N ARG A 139 -0.77 -9.52 -0.26
CA ARG A 139 -1.93 -10.33 0.11
C ARG A 139 -1.56 -11.72 0.61
N ASP A 140 -0.27 -12.08 0.61
CA ASP A 140 0.18 -13.36 1.13
C ASP A 140 0.13 -13.34 2.67
N GLU A 141 -0.96 -13.89 3.22
CA GLU A 141 -1.14 -14.03 4.68
C GLU A 141 -0.03 -14.87 5.31
N ASP A 142 0.51 -15.88 4.60
CA ASP A 142 1.60 -16.69 5.13
C ASP A 142 2.90 -15.88 5.23
N ALA A 143 3.16 -14.97 4.28
CA ALA A 143 4.30 -14.05 4.36
C ALA A 143 4.18 -13.10 5.55
N VAL A 144 2.98 -12.56 5.81
CA VAL A 144 2.71 -11.70 6.97
C VAL A 144 2.87 -12.49 8.27
N ASN A 145 2.34 -13.71 8.35
CA ASN A 145 2.48 -14.58 9.52
C ASN A 145 3.95 -14.99 9.77
N ARG A 146 4.77 -15.12 8.72
CA ARG A 146 6.22 -15.34 8.86
C ARG A 146 6.92 -14.12 9.44
N LEU A 147 6.53 -12.91 9.02
CA LEU A 147 7.03 -11.67 9.61
C LEU A 147 6.64 -11.56 11.08
N GLU A 148 5.39 -11.85 11.43
CA GLU A 148 4.90 -11.85 12.82
C GLU A 148 5.74 -12.76 13.72
N LYS A 149 5.87 -14.04 13.35
CA LYS A 149 6.71 -15.01 14.10
C LYS A 149 8.16 -14.56 14.25
N PHE A 150 8.69 -13.87 13.25
CA PHE A 150 10.04 -13.35 13.30
C PHE A 150 10.15 -12.17 14.26
N ILE A 151 9.23 -11.21 14.20
CA ILE A 151 9.16 -10.07 15.12
C ILE A 151 9.04 -10.56 16.57
N ASP A 152 8.14 -11.52 16.83
CA ASP A 152 7.97 -12.14 18.15
C ASP A 152 9.26 -12.82 18.68
N SER A 153 10.18 -13.20 17.79
CA SER A 153 11.44 -13.85 18.16
C SER A 153 12.58 -12.86 18.48
N ILE A 154 12.41 -11.58 18.12
CA ILE A 154 13.43 -10.53 18.29
C ILE A 154 12.98 -9.43 19.27
N GLU A 155 11.73 -9.44 19.74
CA GLU A 155 11.27 -8.70 20.93
C GLU A 155 11.75 -9.33 22.25
#